data_AF-A0AAV5HHE1-F1
#
_entry.id   AF-A0AAV5HHE1-F1
#
_cell.length_a   1.000
_cell.length_b   1.000
_cell.length_c   1.000
_cell.angle_alpha   90.00
_cell.angle_beta   90.00
_cell.angle_gamma   90.00
#
_symmetry.space_group_name_H-M   'P 1'
#
loop_
_entity.id
_entity.type
_entity.pdbx_description
1 polymer ?
#
loop_
_entity_poly.entity_id
_entity_poly.type
_entity_poly.pdbx_seq_one_letter_code
_entity_poly.pdbx_strand_id
1 'polypeptide(L)'
;MGGLDVDGRLATRFWTKFKNESVFALYTPFFVCLASGNLETATFLHFISQDVHLLNAFAQAYELAEDCADDEEDKNAIRKLRIRMKDKIKSFDSIVRDWGFELPTECTANNPTVKYTDFLLATASGKIGEEKVPGKIATPFEKTKVAAYTLGAIAPCLRLFSFIHKEIQALLDPSDNSHIYKKWIDSYCSENFEASVMQAEDLLDALSVSLTSEELEVIEKLYHQAMGLEVDFFSSQPIAQQIVVPLSQLQEPVSGQLTIFCDFDLTCTAFDSSAILAEIAIVTAPKVGPDGSQTHLTRMSSADLKIKWSALSAQYTEEFEQCMESITPHTGREFNYEGLCEALEQFSDFEKKANLRVVQSGVLKGLNQEGIKRAGQSLILQDGCREFFTKLLKNENIKTDVHVLSYCWCGDLIRSAFSSGIPLGTQARNMFTGHQ
;
A
#
# COMPACT_ATOMS: atom_id res chain seq x y z
N MET A 1 -0.25 28.23 18.31
CA MET A 1 -1.49 28.74 17.68
C MET A 1 -1.40 28.41 16.21
N GLY A 2 -1.89 27.24 15.82
CA GLY A 2 -1.86 26.76 14.44
C GLY A 2 -3.02 27.37 13.68
N GLY A 3 -2.74 27.93 12.51
CA GLY A 3 -3.77 28.36 11.57
C GLY A 3 -4.60 27.15 11.15
N LEU A 4 -5.90 27.22 11.39
CA LEU A 4 -6.86 26.34 10.76
C LEU A 4 -6.80 26.61 9.26
N ASP A 5 -6.39 25.61 8.50
CA ASP A 5 -6.54 25.58 7.05
C ASP A 5 -8.05 25.37 6.76
N VAL A 6 -8.80 26.47 6.72
CA VAL A 6 -10.24 26.54 6.44
C VAL A 6 -10.42 26.93 4.98
N ASP A 7 -10.18 26.03 4.04
CA ASP A 7 -10.63 26.24 2.64
C ASP A 7 -10.73 24.96 1.78
N GLY A 8 -10.98 23.81 2.41
CA GLY A 8 -11.21 22.55 1.70
C GLY A 8 -12.61 21.98 1.98
N ARG A 9 -13.34 21.60 0.92
CA ARG A 9 -14.50 20.70 0.97
C ARG A 9 -14.18 19.47 1.84
N LEU A 10 -15.14 19.01 2.66
CA LEU A 10 -14.94 17.91 3.63
C LEU A 10 -14.51 16.63 2.93
N ALA A 11 -15.16 16.27 1.83
CA ALA A 11 -14.81 15.10 1.03
C ALA A 11 -13.35 15.15 0.55
N THR A 12 -12.90 16.29 0.03
CA THR A 12 -11.51 16.50 -0.41
C THR A 12 -10.51 16.37 0.75
N ARG A 13 -10.87 16.88 1.93
CA ARG A 13 -10.04 16.77 3.14
C ARG A 13 -9.88 15.32 3.57
N PHE A 14 -10.97 14.54 3.60
CA PHE A 14 -10.91 13.12 3.95
C PHE A 14 -10.17 12.30 2.91
N TRP A 15 -10.42 12.51 1.61
CA TRP A 15 -9.66 11.85 0.56
C TRP A 15 -8.17 12.12 0.69
N THR A 16 -7.76 13.38 0.90
CA THR A 16 -6.35 13.74 1.07
C THR A 16 -5.72 13.07 2.30
N LYS A 17 -6.47 13.01 3.40
CA LYS A 17 -6.01 12.43 4.66
C LYS A 17 -5.81 10.92 4.59
N PHE A 18 -6.72 10.22 3.90
CA PHE A 18 -6.72 8.75 3.78
C PHE A 18 -6.31 8.28 2.37
N LYS A 19 -5.60 9.12 1.61
CA LYS A 19 -5.17 8.77 0.24
C LYS A 19 -4.16 7.61 0.26
N ASN A 20 -3.34 7.50 1.31
CA ASN A 20 -2.28 6.50 1.37
C ASN A 20 -2.84 5.07 1.38
N GLU A 21 -4.06 4.89 1.85
CA GLU A 21 -4.80 3.64 1.88
C GLU A 21 -5.10 3.14 0.46
N SER A 22 -5.20 4.05 -0.51
CA SER A 22 -5.35 3.69 -1.93
C SER A 22 -4.16 2.90 -2.48
N VAL A 23 -2.95 3.08 -1.91
CA VAL A 23 -1.77 2.30 -2.29
C VAL A 23 -2.00 0.82 -2.00
N PHE A 24 -2.66 0.49 -0.88
CA PHE A 24 -2.97 -0.89 -0.54
C PHE A 24 -4.01 -1.51 -1.47
N ALA A 25 -4.92 -0.71 -2.04
CA ALA A 25 -5.86 -1.15 -3.07
C ALA A 25 -5.17 -1.34 -4.43
N LEU A 26 -4.41 -0.34 -4.88
CA LEU A 26 -3.68 -0.35 -6.16
C LEU A 26 -2.78 -1.57 -6.33
N TYR A 27 -2.06 -1.93 -5.26
CA TYR A 27 -1.10 -3.03 -5.26
C TYR A 27 -1.70 -4.36 -4.78
N THR A 28 -3.02 -4.47 -4.67
CA THR A 28 -3.62 -5.79 -4.50
C THR A 28 -3.26 -6.69 -5.68
N PRO A 29 -3.06 -8.00 -5.45
CA PRO A 29 -2.98 -9.00 -6.49
C PRO A 29 -3.99 -8.81 -7.64
N PHE A 30 -5.25 -8.51 -7.30
CA PHE A 30 -6.33 -8.31 -8.24
C PHE A 30 -6.03 -7.16 -9.21
N PHE A 31 -5.75 -5.95 -8.71
CA PHE A 31 -5.57 -4.78 -9.56
C PHE A 31 -4.25 -4.81 -10.34
N VAL A 32 -3.17 -5.38 -9.80
CA VAL A 32 -1.91 -5.56 -10.54
C VAL A 32 -2.09 -6.52 -11.71
N CYS A 33 -2.79 -7.64 -11.49
CA CYS A 33 -3.10 -8.58 -12.58
C CYS A 33 -4.06 -7.97 -13.60
N LEU A 34 -5.01 -7.17 -13.13
CA LEU A 34 -5.97 -6.49 -14.00
C LEU A 34 -5.28 -5.46 -14.89
N ALA A 35 -4.39 -4.64 -14.33
CA ALA A 35 -3.63 -3.61 -15.05
C ALA A 35 -2.66 -4.20 -16.07
N SER A 36 -2.12 -5.40 -15.80
CA SER A 36 -1.25 -6.12 -16.74
C SER A 36 -2.00 -6.89 -17.81
N GLY A 37 -3.35 -6.88 -17.81
CA GLY A 37 -4.18 -7.63 -18.75
C GLY A 37 -4.14 -9.16 -18.58
N ASN A 38 -3.48 -9.66 -17.52
CA ASN A 38 -3.23 -11.08 -17.29
C ASN A 38 -4.08 -11.68 -16.17
N LEU A 39 -5.01 -10.93 -15.58
CA LEU A 39 -5.95 -11.47 -14.60
C LEU A 39 -6.75 -12.64 -15.21
N GLU A 40 -6.92 -13.72 -14.44
CA GLU A 40 -7.81 -14.80 -14.86
C GLU A 40 -9.26 -14.33 -14.94
N THR A 41 -9.94 -14.67 -16.04
CA THR A 41 -11.35 -14.30 -16.25
C THR A 41 -12.26 -14.80 -15.14
N ALA A 42 -11.97 -15.98 -14.56
CA ALA A 42 -12.75 -16.52 -13.44
C ALA A 42 -12.67 -15.63 -12.19
N THR A 43 -11.49 -15.08 -11.88
CA THR A 43 -11.31 -14.12 -10.79
C THR A 43 -12.05 -12.82 -11.06
N PHE A 44 -11.95 -12.29 -12.28
CA PHE A 44 -12.69 -11.09 -12.67
C PHE A 44 -14.20 -11.29 -12.50
N LEU A 45 -14.75 -12.40 -13.01
CA LEU A 45 -16.17 -12.72 -12.87
C LEU A 45 -16.59 -12.94 -11.41
N HIS A 46 -15.73 -13.54 -10.59
CA HIS A 46 -15.96 -13.65 -9.16
C HIS A 46 -16.06 -12.26 -8.51
N PHE A 47 -15.09 -11.38 -8.76
CA PHE A 47 -15.10 -10.00 -8.27
C PHE A 47 -16.37 -9.27 -8.68
N ILE A 48 -16.73 -9.31 -9.96
CA ILE A 48 -17.94 -8.67 -10.48
C ILE A 48 -19.20 -9.21 -9.79
N SER A 49 -19.23 -10.51 -9.47
CA SER A 49 -20.36 -11.11 -8.74
C SER A 49 -20.43 -10.64 -7.28
N GLN A 50 -19.29 -10.45 -6.62
CA GLN A 50 -19.23 -9.86 -5.28
C GLN A 50 -19.62 -8.38 -5.31
N ASP A 51 -19.22 -7.64 -6.34
CA ASP A 51 -19.58 -6.23 -6.54
C ASP A 51 -21.10 -6.05 -6.67
N VAL A 52 -21.83 -6.98 -7.31
CA VAL A 52 -23.30 -6.93 -7.36
C VAL A 52 -23.94 -6.95 -5.96
N HIS A 53 -23.42 -7.76 -5.02
CA HIS A 53 -23.92 -7.76 -3.64
C HIS A 53 -23.67 -6.41 -2.97
N LEU A 54 -22.50 -5.83 -3.20
CA LEU A 54 -22.14 -4.52 -2.67
C LEU A 54 -23.02 -3.40 -3.26
N LEU A 55 -23.19 -3.36 -4.59
CA LEU A 55 -24.05 -2.39 -5.27
C LEU A 55 -25.51 -2.46 -4.77
N ASN A 56 -26.03 -3.65 -4.50
CA ASN A 56 -27.35 -3.82 -3.90
C ASN A 56 -27.43 -3.23 -2.48
N ALA A 57 -26.39 -3.40 -1.66
CA ALA A 57 -26.31 -2.76 -0.35
C ALA A 57 -26.20 -1.24 -0.45
N PHE A 58 -25.43 -0.71 -1.41
CA PHE A 58 -25.36 0.74 -1.69
C PHE A 58 -26.72 1.31 -2.11
N ALA A 59 -27.46 0.62 -2.98
CA ALA A 59 -28.79 1.05 -3.39
C ALA A 59 -29.77 1.12 -2.19
N GLN A 60 -29.67 0.18 -1.24
CA GLN A 60 -30.45 0.21 0.00
C GLN A 60 -29.97 1.30 0.97
N ALA A 61 -28.67 1.52 1.08
CA ALA A 61 -28.10 2.56 1.92
C ALA A 61 -28.54 3.97 1.45
N TYR A 62 -28.55 4.22 0.14
CA TYR A 62 -29.12 5.44 -0.41
C TYR A 62 -30.62 5.58 -0.12
N GLU A 63 -31.38 4.49 -0.09
CA GLU A 63 -32.81 4.53 0.24
C GLU A 63 -33.03 4.96 1.69
N LEU A 64 -32.26 4.39 2.61
CA LEU A 64 -32.31 4.76 4.03
C LEU A 64 -31.81 6.19 4.25
N ALA A 65 -30.77 6.62 3.53
CA ALA A 65 -30.27 8.00 3.60
C ALA A 65 -31.32 9.00 3.08
N GLU A 66 -32.04 8.66 2.01
CA GLU A 66 -33.14 9.48 1.47
C GLU A 66 -34.25 9.66 2.51
N ASP A 67 -34.63 8.58 3.21
CA ASP A 67 -35.64 8.62 4.29
C ASP A 67 -35.19 9.43 5.52
N CYS A 68 -33.88 9.62 5.67
CA CYS A 68 -33.24 10.32 6.78
C CYS A 68 -32.91 11.78 6.48
N ALA A 69 -32.83 12.18 5.21
CA ALA A 69 -32.65 13.57 4.83
C ALA A 69 -33.88 14.41 5.20
N ASP A 70 -33.68 15.67 5.57
CA ASP A 70 -34.76 16.59 5.95
C ASP A 70 -35.24 17.41 4.74
N ASP A 71 -34.29 18.07 4.07
CA ASP A 71 -34.54 18.94 2.93
C ASP A 71 -34.91 18.17 1.65
N GLU A 72 -35.86 18.70 0.87
CA GLU A 72 -36.31 18.05 -0.37
C GLU A 72 -35.27 18.12 -1.50
N GLU A 73 -34.39 19.11 -1.52
CA GLU A 73 -33.26 19.18 -2.44
C GLU A 73 -32.28 18.03 -2.17
N ASP A 74 -31.92 17.82 -0.91
CA ASP A 74 -31.05 16.72 -0.47
C ASP A 74 -31.67 15.35 -0.79
N LYS A 75 -32.95 15.14 -0.47
CA LYS A 75 -33.69 13.93 -0.84
C LYS A 75 -33.66 13.69 -2.34
N ASN A 76 -33.90 14.73 -3.14
CA ASN A 76 -33.86 14.61 -4.59
C ASN A 76 -32.45 14.29 -5.12
N ALA A 77 -31.40 14.85 -4.52
CA ALA A 77 -30.02 14.53 -4.86
C ALA A 77 -29.69 13.06 -4.54
N ILE A 78 -30.03 12.58 -3.34
CA ILE A 78 -29.85 11.17 -2.93
C ILE A 78 -30.64 10.24 -3.86
N ARG A 79 -31.91 10.57 -4.13
CA ARG A 79 -32.79 9.79 -5.01
C ARG A 79 -32.21 9.63 -6.42
N LYS A 80 -31.58 10.68 -6.97
CA LYS A 80 -30.90 10.61 -8.28
C LYS A 80 -29.75 9.60 -8.26
N LEU A 81 -28.91 9.61 -7.23
CA LEU A 81 -27.83 8.62 -7.06
C LEU A 81 -28.40 7.20 -6.93
N ARG A 82 -29.43 7.02 -6.10
CA ARG A 82 -30.14 5.75 -5.92
C ARG A 82 -30.71 5.20 -7.23
N ILE A 83 -31.38 6.02 -8.02
CA ILE A 83 -31.97 5.62 -9.30
C ILE A 83 -30.87 5.21 -10.28
N ARG A 84 -29.80 6.01 -10.43
CA ARG A 84 -28.66 5.64 -11.29
C ARG A 84 -28.05 4.30 -10.89
N MET A 85 -27.88 4.06 -9.59
CA MET A 85 -27.37 2.79 -9.07
C MET A 85 -28.32 1.63 -9.40
N LYS A 86 -29.63 1.78 -9.14
CA LYS A 86 -30.63 0.74 -9.45
C LYS A 86 -30.71 0.45 -10.94
N ASP A 87 -30.58 1.46 -11.80
CA ASP A 87 -30.60 1.27 -13.26
C ASP A 87 -29.31 0.60 -13.76
N LYS A 88 -28.15 0.90 -13.15
CA LYS A 88 -26.89 0.17 -13.38
C LYS A 88 -27.05 -1.30 -13.00
N ILE A 89 -27.62 -1.61 -11.83
CA ILE A 89 -27.85 -2.99 -11.37
C ILE A 89 -28.79 -3.74 -12.33
N LYS A 90 -29.91 -3.14 -12.75
CA LYS A 90 -30.84 -3.77 -13.70
C LYS A 90 -30.20 -4.05 -15.07
N SER A 91 -29.27 -3.19 -15.49
CA SER A 91 -28.59 -3.30 -16.78
C SER A 91 -27.28 -4.09 -16.68
N PHE A 92 -26.93 -4.59 -15.50
CA PHE A 92 -25.59 -5.10 -15.21
C PHE A 92 -25.22 -6.29 -16.09
N ASP A 93 -26.13 -7.24 -16.29
CA ASP A 93 -25.95 -8.36 -17.22
C ASP A 93 -25.62 -7.90 -18.65
N SER A 94 -26.30 -6.87 -19.15
CA SER A 94 -26.04 -6.31 -20.48
C SER A 94 -24.68 -5.62 -20.53
N ILE A 95 -24.36 -4.84 -19.49
CA ILE A 95 -23.09 -4.12 -19.37
C ILE A 95 -21.91 -5.12 -19.37
N VAL A 96 -22.03 -6.23 -18.62
CA VAL A 96 -20.99 -7.27 -18.55
C VAL A 96 -20.83 -7.98 -19.90
N ARG A 97 -21.93 -8.23 -20.64
CA ARG A 97 -21.85 -8.73 -22.02
C ARG A 97 -21.20 -7.74 -22.97
N ASP A 98 -21.46 -6.45 -22.82
CA ASP A 98 -20.81 -5.41 -23.63
C ASP A 98 -19.30 -5.34 -23.36
N TRP A 99 -18.87 -5.65 -22.13
CA TRP A 99 -17.46 -5.86 -21.78
C TRP A 99 -16.86 -7.14 -22.36
N GLY A 100 -17.68 -8.07 -22.87
CA GLY A 100 -17.24 -9.33 -23.48
C GLY A 100 -17.29 -10.53 -22.55
N PHE A 101 -18.01 -10.43 -21.43
CA PHE A 101 -18.09 -11.48 -20.41
C PHE A 101 -19.53 -11.93 -20.15
N GLU A 102 -19.70 -13.08 -19.52
CA GLU A 102 -21.00 -13.59 -19.07
C GLU A 102 -20.97 -13.80 -17.56
N LEU A 103 -21.97 -13.26 -16.86
CA LEU A 103 -22.08 -13.42 -15.41
C LEU A 103 -22.37 -14.88 -15.03
N PRO A 104 -21.77 -15.38 -13.94
CA PRO A 104 -22.13 -16.68 -13.39
C PRO A 104 -23.58 -16.67 -12.86
N THR A 105 -24.24 -17.82 -12.90
CA THR A 105 -25.66 -17.96 -12.54
C THR A 105 -25.95 -17.67 -11.06
N GLU A 106 -25.03 -18.05 -10.16
CA GLU A 106 -25.15 -17.79 -8.74
C GLU A 106 -23.75 -17.55 -8.13
N CYS A 107 -23.66 -16.63 -7.19
CA CYS A 107 -22.45 -16.39 -6.41
C CYS A 107 -22.84 -15.99 -4.99
N THR A 108 -22.40 -16.75 -3.98
CA THR A 108 -22.59 -16.40 -2.58
C THR A 108 -21.64 -15.29 -2.17
N ALA A 109 -22.13 -14.31 -1.40
CA ALA A 109 -21.29 -13.26 -0.84
C ALA A 109 -20.22 -13.87 0.08
N ASN A 110 -18.95 -13.49 -0.13
CA ASN A 110 -17.84 -13.90 0.72
C ASN A 110 -17.81 -13.07 2.02
N ASN A 111 -16.98 -13.50 2.99
CA ASN A 111 -16.95 -12.87 4.30
C ASN A 111 -16.59 -11.36 4.25
N PRO A 112 -15.57 -10.90 3.51
CA PRO A 112 -15.28 -9.47 3.36
C PRO A 112 -16.43 -8.67 2.73
N THR A 113 -17.10 -9.22 1.72
CA THR A 113 -18.29 -8.61 1.12
C THR A 113 -19.41 -8.47 2.13
N VAL A 114 -19.72 -9.53 2.88
CA VAL A 114 -20.76 -9.50 3.93
C VAL A 114 -20.43 -8.46 4.99
N LYS A 115 -19.18 -8.45 5.51
CA LYS A 115 -18.73 -7.44 6.48
C LYS A 115 -18.91 -6.02 5.98
N TYR A 116 -18.58 -5.77 4.70
CA TYR A 116 -18.75 -4.45 4.13
C TYR A 116 -20.22 -4.07 3.97
N THR A 117 -21.05 -4.99 3.44
CA THR A 117 -22.50 -4.75 3.34
C THR A 117 -23.15 -4.51 4.72
N ASP A 118 -22.75 -5.27 5.74
CA ASP A 118 -23.26 -5.13 7.11
C ASP A 118 -22.87 -3.78 7.71
N PHE A 119 -21.61 -3.36 7.54
CA PHE A 119 -21.14 -2.04 7.97
C PHE A 119 -21.95 -0.91 7.32
N LEU A 120 -22.13 -0.98 6.00
CA LEU A 120 -22.83 0.06 5.26
C LEU A 120 -24.30 0.15 5.67
N LEU A 121 -24.98 -0.99 5.75
CA LEU A 121 -26.40 -1.04 6.12
C LEU A 121 -26.62 -0.70 7.61
N ALA A 122 -25.70 -1.06 8.49
CA ALA A 122 -25.72 -0.65 9.89
C ALA A 122 -25.59 0.87 10.02
N THR A 123 -24.64 1.47 9.31
CA THR A 123 -24.44 2.92 9.24
C THR A 123 -25.70 3.62 8.73
N ALA A 124 -26.25 3.15 7.60
CA ALA A 124 -27.46 3.71 7.00
C ALA A 124 -28.72 3.53 7.85
N SER A 125 -28.75 2.52 8.72
CA SER A 125 -29.83 2.32 9.69
C SER A 125 -29.64 3.10 11.00
N GLY A 126 -28.59 3.92 11.12
CA GLY A 126 -28.27 4.70 12.32
C GLY A 126 -27.64 3.91 13.47
N LYS A 127 -27.08 2.71 13.20
CA LYS A 127 -26.35 1.89 14.17
C LYS A 127 -24.85 2.18 14.06
N ILE A 128 -24.39 3.26 14.68
CA ILE A 128 -23.01 3.73 14.57
C ILE A 128 -22.32 3.59 15.94
N GLY A 129 -21.43 2.60 16.08
CA GLY A 129 -20.73 2.30 17.33
C GLY A 129 -21.65 1.73 18.44
N GLU A 130 -21.30 1.98 19.70
CA GLU A 130 -22.12 1.59 20.87
C GLU A 130 -23.34 2.52 21.08
N GLU A 131 -23.32 3.71 20.47
CA GLU A 131 -24.43 4.65 20.48
C GLU A 131 -25.43 4.29 19.38
N LYS A 132 -26.54 3.65 19.75
CA LYS A 132 -27.70 3.59 18.86
C LYS A 132 -28.30 4.99 18.79
N VAL A 133 -28.37 5.58 17.59
CA VAL A 133 -29.31 6.68 17.37
C VAL A 133 -30.70 6.11 17.68
N PRO A 134 -31.45 6.62 18.69
CA PRO A 134 -32.64 5.94 19.16
C PRO A 134 -33.70 5.82 18.06
N GLY A 135 -34.06 4.59 17.70
CA GLY A 135 -35.21 4.33 16.83
C GLY A 135 -36.52 4.87 17.43
N LYS A 136 -37.43 5.29 16.54
CA LYS A 136 -38.79 5.86 16.77
C LYS A 136 -38.90 7.15 17.59
N ILE A 137 -37.86 7.59 18.29
CA ILE A 137 -37.83 8.87 19.05
C ILE A 137 -36.72 9.81 18.51
N ALA A 138 -36.12 9.49 17.35
CA ALA A 138 -35.15 10.38 16.70
C ALA A 138 -35.84 11.67 16.21
N THR A 139 -35.32 12.81 16.65
CA THR A 139 -35.67 14.12 16.11
C THR A 139 -35.31 14.21 14.62
N PRO A 140 -35.97 15.06 13.82
CA PRO A 140 -35.57 15.29 12.42
C PRO A 140 -34.08 15.60 12.27
N PHE A 141 -33.52 16.37 13.21
CA PHE A 141 -32.09 16.69 13.26
C PHE A 141 -31.20 15.45 13.43
N GLU A 142 -31.58 14.48 14.27
CA GLU A 142 -30.82 13.23 14.43
C GLU A 142 -30.89 12.33 13.19
N LYS A 143 -31.98 12.41 12.43
CA LYS A 143 -32.10 11.68 11.16
C LYS A 143 -31.20 12.26 10.08
N THR A 144 -31.13 13.59 9.94
CA THR A 144 -30.26 14.23 8.93
C THR A 144 -28.80 13.82 9.09
N LYS A 145 -28.32 13.64 10.33
CA LYS A 145 -26.97 13.14 10.61
C LYS A 145 -26.73 11.76 10.01
N VAL A 146 -27.72 10.86 10.06
CA VAL A 146 -27.62 9.51 9.48
C VAL A 146 -27.44 9.58 7.97
N ALA A 147 -28.09 10.52 7.28
CA ALA A 147 -27.86 10.74 5.85
C ALA A 147 -26.40 11.15 5.59
N ALA A 148 -25.86 12.11 6.35
CA ALA A 148 -24.45 12.54 6.24
C ALA A 148 -23.47 11.39 6.53
N TYR A 149 -23.71 10.62 7.60
CA TYR A 149 -22.92 9.43 7.97
C TYR A 149 -22.92 8.36 6.87
N THR A 150 -24.09 8.13 6.27
CA THR A 150 -24.22 7.18 5.16
C THR A 150 -23.44 7.63 3.94
N LEU A 151 -23.52 8.91 3.57
CA LEU A 151 -22.73 9.45 2.46
C LEU A 151 -21.23 9.42 2.77
N GLY A 152 -20.84 9.61 4.04
CA GLY A 152 -19.47 9.45 4.52
C GLY A 152 -18.91 8.03 4.32
N ALA A 153 -19.76 7.01 4.45
CA ALA A 153 -19.40 5.61 4.21
C ALA A 153 -19.43 5.21 2.73
N ILE A 154 -20.15 5.95 1.88
CA ILE A 154 -20.32 5.68 0.44
C ILE A 154 -19.29 6.40 -0.43
N ALA A 155 -19.06 7.69 -0.18
CA ALA A 155 -18.16 8.54 -0.96
C ALA A 155 -16.75 7.96 -1.19
N PRO A 156 -16.06 7.34 -0.20
CA PRO A 156 -14.71 6.81 -0.42
C PRO A 156 -14.67 5.73 -1.50
N CYS A 157 -15.68 4.84 -1.58
CA CYS A 157 -15.78 3.80 -2.61
C CYS A 157 -15.73 4.39 -4.01
N LEU A 158 -16.63 5.34 -4.31
CA LEU A 158 -16.73 5.96 -5.63
C LEU A 158 -15.43 6.67 -6.02
N ARG A 159 -14.84 7.43 -5.08
CA ARG A 159 -13.59 8.14 -5.31
C ARG A 159 -12.41 7.17 -5.51
N LEU A 160 -12.31 6.12 -4.70
CA LEU A 160 -11.27 5.11 -4.80
C LEU A 160 -11.34 4.34 -6.12
N PHE A 161 -12.53 3.92 -6.55
CA PHE A 161 -12.73 3.31 -7.87
C PHE A 161 -12.30 4.25 -9.00
N SER A 162 -12.74 5.52 -8.99
CA SER A 162 -12.32 6.50 -10.01
C SER A 162 -10.80 6.66 -10.04
N PHE A 163 -10.18 6.77 -8.87
CA PHE A 163 -8.73 6.92 -8.73
C PHE A 163 -7.97 5.71 -9.28
N ILE A 164 -8.27 4.50 -8.82
CA ILE A 164 -7.57 3.28 -9.26
C ILE A 164 -7.66 3.09 -10.77
N HIS A 165 -8.85 3.26 -11.36
CA HIS A 165 -9.03 3.07 -12.79
C HIS A 165 -8.28 4.11 -13.62
N LYS A 166 -8.19 5.35 -13.15
CA LYS A 166 -7.39 6.40 -13.82
C LYS A 166 -5.89 6.11 -13.74
N GLU A 167 -5.40 5.63 -12.60
CA GLU A 167 -4.01 5.18 -12.46
C GLU A 167 -3.71 4.03 -13.44
N ILE A 168 -4.61 3.04 -13.54
CA ILE A 168 -4.46 1.95 -14.52
C ILE A 168 -4.52 2.48 -15.95
N GLN A 169 -5.51 3.32 -16.29
CA GLN A 169 -5.67 3.86 -17.64
C GLN A 169 -4.46 4.68 -18.08
N ALA A 170 -3.79 5.38 -17.16
CA ALA A 170 -2.57 6.13 -17.44
C ALA A 170 -1.37 5.23 -17.82
N LEU A 171 -1.40 3.95 -17.45
CA LEU A 171 -0.38 2.96 -17.82
C LEU A 171 -0.68 2.26 -19.15
N LEU A 172 -1.93 2.29 -19.62
CA LEU A 172 -2.33 1.59 -20.85
C LEU A 172 -2.01 2.43 -22.09
N ASP A 173 -1.55 1.77 -23.15
CA ASP A 173 -1.50 2.39 -24.47
C ASP A 173 -2.95 2.64 -24.97
N PRO A 174 -3.33 3.89 -25.27
CA PRO A 174 -4.66 4.19 -25.79
C PRO A 174 -4.97 3.44 -27.09
N SER A 175 -3.95 3.14 -27.90
CA SER A 175 -4.06 2.43 -29.18
C SER A 175 -4.11 0.91 -29.03
N ASP A 176 -3.69 0.37 -27.88
CA ASP A 176 -3.79 -1.05 -27.58
C ASP A 176 -5.24 -1.42 -27.25
N ASN A 177 -5.77 -2.33 -28.06
CA ASN A 177 -7.10 -2.91 -27.92
C ASN A 177 -7.06 -4.39 -27.54
N SER A 178 -5.87 -4.95 -27.28
CA SER A 178 -5.69 -6.34 -26.85
C SER A 178 -6.05 -6.55 -25.37
N HIS A 179 -6.02 -5.50 -24.57
CA HIS A 179 -6.34 -5.53 -23.15
C HIS A 179 -7.82 -5.90 -22.91
N ILE A 180 -8.08 -7.14 -22.47
CA ILE A 180 -9.43 -7.70 -22.36
C ILE A 180 -10.36 -6.95 -21.38
N TYR A 181 -9.80 -6.25 -20.39
CA TYR A 181 -10.57 -5.46 -19.41
C TYR A 181 -10.72 -3.98 -19.78
N LYS A 182 -10.24 -3.53 -20.94
CA LYS A 182 -10.18 -2.10 -21.30
C LYS A 182 -11.56 -1.42 -21.22
N LYS A 183 -12.60 -2.07 -21.76
CA LYS A 183 -13.98 -1.52 -21.72
C LYS A 183 -14.51 -1.33 -20.30
N TRP A 184 -14.15 -2.23 -19.38
CA TRP A 184 -14.51 -2.11 -17.97
C TRP A 184 -13.79 -0.91 -17.35
N ILE A 185 -12.48 -0.80 -17.57
CA ILE A 185 -11.64 0.31 -17.09
C ILE A 185 -12.18 1.66 -17.59
N ASP A 186 -12.42 1.77 -18.91
CA ASP A 186 -12.93 2.99 -19.54
C ASP A 186 -14.29 3.42 -18.96
N SER A 187 -15.12 2.48 -18.51
CA SER A 187 -16.42 2.80 -17.91
C SER A 187 -16.28 3.56 -16.59
N TYR A 188 -15.29 3.23 -15.77
CA TYR A 188 -14.99 3.92 -14.51
C TYR A 188 -14.14 5.18 -14.70
N CYS A 189 -13.47 5.33 -15.84
CA CYS A 189 -12.81 6.58 -16.23
C CYS A 189 -13.73 7.58 -16.94
N SER A 190 -14.98 7.21 -17.22
CA SER A 190 -15.92 8.05 -17.98
C SER A 190 -16.38 9.29 -17.21
N GLU A 191 -16.73 10.35 -17.96
CA GLU A 191 -17.30 11.58 -17.40
C GLU A 191 -18.59 11.31 -16.60
N ASN A 192 -19.39 10.33 -17.00
CA ASN A 192 -20.61 9.94 -16.30
C ASN A 192 -20.33 9.35 -14.92
N PHE A 193 -19.27 8.55 -14.80
CA PHE A 193 -18.85 8.02 -13.51
C PHE A 193 -18.29 9.13 -12.63
N GLU A 194 -17.40 9.98 -13.17
CA GLU A 194 -16.84 11.11 -12.42
C GLU A 194 -17.93 12.09 -11.93
N ALA A 195 -18.94 12.37 -12.74
CA ALA A 195 -20.08 13.19 -12.34
C ALA A 195 -20.85 12.58 -11.15
N SER A 196 -20.90 11.24 -11.05
CA SER A 196 -21.52 10.55 -9.92
C SER A 196 -20.64 10.59 -8.67
N VAL A 197 -19.32 10.50 -8.83
CA VAL A 197 -18.35 10.71 -7.73
C VAL A 197 -18.50 12.12 -7.17
N MET A 198 -18.42 13.14 -8.02
CA MET A 198 -18.57 14.55 -7.63
C MET A 198 -19.91 14.81 -6.94
N GLN A 199 -21.00 14.25 -7.48
CA GLN A 199 -22.32 14.42 -6.86
C GLN A 199 -22.41 13.80 -5.46
N ALA A 200 -21.78 12.65 -5.22
CA ALA A 200 -21.76 12.05 -3.90
C ALA A 200 -20.91 12.86 -2.90
N GLU A 201 -19.77 13.40 -3.34
CA GLU A 201 -18.90 14.26 -2.54
C GLU A 201 -19.55 15.60 -2.21
N ASP A 202 -20.16 16.26 -3.20
CA ASP A 202 -20.87 17.53 -3.02
C ASP A 202 -22.04 17.38 -2.04
N LEU A 203 -22.75 16.24 -2.11
CA LEU A 203 -23.82 15.94 -1.18
C LEU A 203 -23.30 15.64 0.23
N LEU A 204 -22.17 14.94 0.36
CA LEU A 204 -21.52 14.75 1.65
C LEU A 204 -21.13 16.09 2.27
N ASP A 205 -20.56 17.00 1.48
CA ASP A 205 -20.19 18.34 1.93
C ASP A 205 -21.43 19.13 2.38
N ALA A 206 -22.50 19.13 1.57
CA ALA A 206 -23.74 19.83 1.86
C ALA A 206 -24.41 19.35 3.17
N LEU A 207 -24.56 18.03 3.33
CA LEU A 207 -25.15 17.41 4.51
C LEU A 207 -24.30 17.61 5.78
N SER A 208 -23.02 17.98 5.62
CA SER A 208 -22.09 18.16 6.73
C SER A 208 -21.99 19.61 7.23
N VAL A 209 -22.57 20.59 6.53
CA VAL A 209 -22.44 22.02 6.86
C VAL A 209 -22.94 22.35 8.27
N SER A 210 -24.03 21.72 8.71
CA SER A 210 -24.65 22.00 10.01
C SER A 210 -24.16 21.12 11.16
N LEU A 211 -23.17 20.23 10.91
CA LEU A 211 -22.70 19.27 11.89
C LEU A 211 -21.67 19.88 12.84
N THR A 212 -21.65 19.39 14.09
CA THR A 212 -20.62 19.77 15.06
C THR A 212 -19.28 19.09 14.75
N SER A 213 -18.20 19.57 15.37
CA SER A 213 -16.87 18.95 15.22
C SER A 213 -16.87 17.47 15.60
N GLU A 214 -17.57 17.10 16.67
CA GLU A 214 -17.68 15.70 17.13
C GLU A 214 -18.42 14.83 16.09
N GLU A 215 -19.43 15.38 15.43
CA GLU A 215 -20.19 14.68 14.39
C GLU A 215 -19.37 14.53 13.10
N LEU A 216 -18.55 15.53 12.75
CA LEU A 216 -17.60 15.43 11.63
C LEU A 216 -16.52 14.37 11.90
N GLU A 217 -16.06 14.22 13.15
CA GLU A 217 -15.14 13.13 13.54
C GLU A 217 -15.78 11.74 13.36
N VAL A 218 -17.10 11.61 13.52
CA VAL A 218 -17.80 10.35 13.22
C VAL A 218 -17.78 10.06 11.73
N ILE A 219 -18.05 11.05 10.87
CA ILE A 219 -17.94 10.88 9.41
C ILE A 219 -16.51 10.47 9.04
N GLU A 220 -15.51 11.12 9.62
CA GLU A 220 -14.10 10.80 9.36
C GLU A 220 -13.79 9.32 9.67
N LYS A 221 -14.23 8.82 10.83
CA LYS A 221 -14.05 7.41 11.23
C LYS A 221 -14.76 6.46 10.28
N LEU A 222 -16.00 6.78 9.87
CA LEU A 222 -16.76 5.96 8.92
C LEU A 222 -16.10 5.94 7.54
N TYR A 223 -15.60 7.08 7.07
CA TYR A 223 -14.87 7.20 5.81
C TYR A 223 -13.61 6.34 5.82
N HIS A 224 -12.81 6.44 6.88
CA HIS A 224 -11.60 5.64 7.05
C HIS A 224 -11.91 4.14 7.16
N GLN A 225 -12.96 3.77 7.90
CA GLN A 225 -13.40 2.38 8.00
C GLN A 225 -13.86 1.82 6.64
N ALA A 226 -14.58 2.61 5.84
CA ALA A 226 -14.98 2.23 4.50
C ALA A 226 -13.77 2.00 3.59
N MET A 227 -12.74 2.87 3.65
CA MET A 227 -11.47 2.66 2.92
C MET A 227 -10.78 1.34 3.30
N GLY A 228 -10.76 0.99 4.59
CA GLY A 228 -10.22 -0.29 5.05
C GLY A 228 -11.01 -1.50 4.53
N LEU A 229 -12.35 -1.42 4.57
CA LEU A 229 -13.23 -2.48 4.06
C LEU A 229 -13.13 -2.66 2.54
N GLU A 230 -12.93 -1.58 1.79
CA GLU A 230 -12.62 -1.61 0.36
C GLU A 230 -11.31 -2.38 0.08
N VAL A 231 -10.24 -2.05 0.81
CA VAL A 231 -8.96 -2.75 0.70
C VAL A 231 -9.10 -4.24 1.02
N ASP A 232 -9.85 -4.58 2.07
CA ASP A 232 -10.14 -5.98 2.43
C ASP A 232 -10.95 -6.69 1.32
N PHE A 233 -11.95 -6.00 0.75
CA PHE A 233 -12.75 -6.52 -0.35
C PHE A 233 -11.89 -6.83 -1.58
N PHE A 234 -11.02 -5.91 -2.02
CA PHE A 234 -10.10 -6.14 -3.14
C PHE A 234 -9.05 -7.20 -2.84
N SER A 235 -8.53 -7.22 -1.61
CA SER A 235 -7.54 -8.21 -1.17
C SER A 235 -8.11 -9.62 -1.08
N SER A 236 -9.42 -9.76 -0.89
CA SER A 236 -10.06 -11.07 -0.76
C SER A 236 -10.32 -11.81 -2.06
N GLN A 237 -10.03 -11.17 -3.21
CA GLN A 237 -10.30 -11.78 -4.51
C GLN A 237 -9.39 -12.99 -4.72
N PRO A 238 -9.92 -14.12 -5.23
CA PRO A 238 -9.16 -15.34 -5.39
C PRO A 238 -8.13 -15.18 -6.52
N ILE A 239 -6.87 -15.49 -6.25
CA ILE A 239 -5.78 -15.39 -7.24
C ILE A 239 -5.12 -16.76 -7.34
N ALA A 240 -5.33 -17.43 -8.47
CA ALA A 240 -4.74 -18.75 -8.74
C ALA A 240 -3.38 -18.65 -9.46
N GLN A 241 -3.16 -17.58 -10.21
CA GLN A 241 -1.94 -17.32 -10.97
C GLN A 241 -0.75 -16.91 -10.07
N GLN A 242 0.47 -17.25 -10.50
CA GLN A 242 1.70 -16.79 -9.84
C GLN A 242 1.92 -15.30 -10.12
N ILE A 243 2.20 -14.54 -9.06
CA ILE A 243 2.30 -13.08 -9.12
C ILE A 243 3.44 -12.55 -8.26
N VAL A 244 3.95 -11.39 -8.64
CA VAL A 244 4.89 -10.60 -7.85
C VAL A 244 4.23 -9.25 -7.59
N VAL A 245 3.89 -9.00 -6.33
CA VAL A 245 3.26 -7.75 -5.89
C VAL A 245 3.89 -7.26 -4.59
N PRO A 246 3.85 -5.94 -4.32
CA PRO A 246 4.16 -5.45 -2.98
C PRO A 246 3.27 -6.12 -1.93
N LEU A 247 3.88 -6.76 -0.94
CA LEU A 247 3.14 -7.45 0.11
C LEU A 247 2.78 -6.45 1.22
N SER A 248 1.59 -5.85 1.10
CA SER A 248 1.06 -4.90 2.08
C SER A 248 0.28 -5.55 3.22
N GLN A 249 -0.45 -6.62 2.91
CA GLN A 249 -1.23 -7.40 3.87
C GLN A 249 -0.99 -8.89 3.66
N LEU A 250 -0.91 -9.61 4.77
CA LEU A 250 -0.75 -11.06 4.75
C LEU A 250 -2.10 -11.69 4.41
N GLN A 251 -2.36 -11.92 3.12
CA GLN A 251 -3.50 -12.72 2.69
C GLN A 251 -3.28 -14.16 3.17
N GLU A 252 -4.34 -14.86 3.58
CA GLU A 252 -4.24 -16.31 3.79
C GLU A 252 -4.13 -16.97 2.42
N PRO A 253 -2.95 -17.49 2.01
CA PRO A 253 -2.86 -18.20 0.76
C PRO A 253 -3.70 -19.46 0.86
N VAL A 254 -4.49 -19.72 -0.17
CA VAL A 254 -5.36 -20.91 -0.28
C VAL A 254 -4.56 -22.21 -0.13
N SER A 255 -3.27 -22.18 -0.48
CA SER A 255 -2.20 -23.11 -0.13
C SER A 255 -1.00 -22.64 -0.93
N GLY A 256 0.12 -22.25 -0.31
CA GLY A 256 1.22 -21.68 -1.09
C GLY A 256 2.51 -21.46 -0.31
N GLN A 257 3.62 -21.52 -1.04
CA GLN A 257 4.92 -21.08 -0.58
C GLN A 257 5.00 -19.57 -0.84
N LEU A 258 5.10 -18.78 0.23
CA LEU A 258 5.28 -17.34 0.12
C LEU A 258 6.78 -17.04 0.10
N THR A 259 7.26 -16.44 -0.98
CA THR A 259 8.65 -15.99 -1.09
C THR A 259 8.70 -14.46 -1.00
N ILE A 260 9.35 -13.94 0.04
CA ILE A 260 9.48 -12.49 0.22
C ILE A 260 10.87 -12.05 -0.15
N PHE A 261 10.95 -11.02 -0.97
CA PHE A 261 12.18 -10.28 -1.22
C PHE A 261 12.09 -8.93 -0.53
N CYS A 262 13.07 -8.63 0.32
CA CYS A 262 13.11 -7.37 1.05
C CYS A 262 14.46 -6.69 0.88
N ASP A 263 14.44 -5.42 0.45
CA ASP A 263 15.59 -4.54 0.58
C ASP A 263 15.64 -3.96 1.98
N PHE A 264 16.56 -4.47 2.81
CA PHE A 264 16.66 -4.05 4.20
C PHE A 264 17.04 -2.57 4.34
N ASP A 265 17.95 -2.05 3.52
CA ASP A 265 18.45 -0.69 3.71
C ASP A 265 17.42 0.36 3.32
N LEU A 266 16.71 0.13 2.22
CA LEU A 266 15.65 1.03 1.75
C LEU A 266 14.31 0.80 2.47
N THR A 267 13.95 -0.45 2.77
CA THR A 267 12.61 -0.81 3.26
C THR A 267 12.56 -0.88 4.78
N CYS A 268 13.59 -1.41 5.42
CA CYS A 268 13.55 -1.71 6.86
C CYS A 268 14.21 -0.64 7.72
N THR A 269 15.24 0.04 7.22
CA THR A 269 16.07 0.93 8.05
C THR A 269 15.91 2.39 7.69
N ALA A 270 16.13 3.28 8.67
CA ALA A 270 16.18 4.73 8.43
C ALA A 270 17.56 5.20 7.95
N PHE A 271 18.61 4.39 8.15
CA PHE A 271 19.99 4.71 7.83
C PHE A 271 20.63 3.54 7.10
N ASP A 272 21.39 3.88 6.06
CA ASP A 272 22.16 2.91 5.29
C ASP A 272 23.12 2.09 6.17
N SER A 273 23.04 0.77 6.06
CA SER A 273 23.88 -0.14 6.85
C SER A 273 25.37 -0.02 6.58
N SER A 274 25.79 0.36 5.37
CA SER A 274 27.21 0.56 5.04
C SER A 274 27.80 1.72 5.84
N ALA A 275 27.02 2.79 6.02
CA ALA A 275 27.40 3.92 6.87
C ALA A 275 27.48 3.51 8.35
N ILE A 276 26.57 2.66 8.82
CA ILE A 276 26.61 2.10 10.18
C ILE A 276 27.89 1.27 10.38
N LEU A 277 28.23 0.40 9.42
CA LEU A 277 29.46 -0.41 9.48
C LEU A 277 30.71 0.46 9.49
N ALA A 278 30.76 1.51 8.65
CA ALA A 278 31.86 2.46 8.64
C ALA A 278 32.00 3.17 10.00
N GLU A 279 30.90 3.61 10.61
CA GLU A 279 30.93 4.29 11.91
C GLU A 279 31.42 3.37 13.03
N ILE A 280 31.01 2.09 13.03
CA ILE A 280 31.56 1.09 13.97
C ILE A 280 33.08 0.98 13.81
N ALA A 281 33.58 0.91 12.57
CA ALA A 281 35.01 0.84 12.31
C ALA A 281 35.76 2.10 12.79
N ILE A 282 35.17 3.28 12.57
CA ILE A 282 35.71 4.59 12.97
C ILE A 282 35.76 4.75 14.49
N VAL A 283 34.70 4.38 15.21
CA VAL A 283 34.59 4.52 16.68
C VAL A 283 35.46 3.50 17.40
N THR A 284 35.62 2.30 16.84
CA THR A 284 36.45 1.23 17.41
C THR A 284 37.93 1.31 16.98
N ALA A 285 38.28 2.29 16.15
CA ALA A 285 39.66 2.52 15.74
C ALA A 285 40.53 2.90 16.95
N PRO A 286 41.82 2.50 16.97
CA PRO A 286 42.73 2.91 18.01
C PRO A 286 42.78 4.43 18.08
N LYS A 287 42.50 4.99 19.26
CA LYS A 287 42.83 6.39 19.52
C LYS A 287 44.34 6.46 19.61
N VAL A 288 44.97 7.36 18.87
CA VAL A 288 46.42 7.60 18.98
C VAL A 288 46.70 7.95 20.43
N GLY A 289 47.28 7.00 21.17
CA GLY A 289 47.75 7.24 22.53
C GLY A 289 48.95 8.19 22.49
N PRO A 290 49.18 8.99 23.54
CA PRO A 290 50.35 9.85 23.63
C PRO A 290 51.68 9.07 23.70
N ASP A 291 51.64 7.75 23.88
CA ASP A 291 52.83 6.89 23.98
C ASP A 291 52.78 5.80 22.91
N GLY A 292 53.62 5.95 21.89
CA GLY A 292 53.59 5.23 20.61
C GLY A 292 54.04 3.77 20.67
N SER A 293 53.40 2.94 21.50
CA SER A 293 53.61 1.48 21.47
C SER A 293 52.58 0.82 20.55
N GLN A 294 53.06 0.39 19.37
CA GLN A 294 52.27 -0.31 18.36
C GLN A 294 52.10 -1.80 18.72
N THR A 295 50.86 -2.22 19.00
CA THR A 295 50.49 -3.65 18.93
C THR A 295 49.93 -4.00 17.55
N HIS A 296 50.81 -4.53 16.69
CA HIS A 296 50.65 -5.55 15.63
C HIS A 296 49.39 -5.71 14.74
N LEU A 297 48.52 -4.70 14.62
CA LEU A 297 47.69 -4.53 13.43
C LEU A 297 47.85 -3.08 12.98
N THR A 298 48.44 -2.85 11.80
CA THR A 298 48.57 -1.52 11.18
C THR A 298 47.17 -1.03 10.79
N ARG A 299 46.39 -0.62 11.80
CA ARG A 299 45.01 -0.18 11.66
C ARG A 299 45.00 1.33 11.53
N MET A 300 44.25 1.83 10.57
CA MET A 300 44.12 3.27 10.31
C MET A 300 43.58 4.01 11.54
N SER A 301 43.97 5.28 11.70
CA SER A 301 43.40 6.13 12.74
C SER A 301 41.93 6.45 12.45
N SER A 302 41.18 6.84 13.49
CA SER A 302 39.78 7.26 13.35
C SER A 302 39.62 8.42 12.34
N ALA A 303 40.57 9.36 12.31
CA ALA A 303 40.55 10.49 11.37
C ALA A 303 40.78 10.03 9.92
N ASP A 304 41.76 9.14 9.70
CA ASP A 304 42.05 8.62 8.36
C ASP A 304 40.88 7.78 7.83
N LEU A 305 40.23 7.00 8.70
CA LEU A 305 39.05 6.21 8.34
C LEU A 305 37.89 7.10 7.90
N LYS A 306 37.62 8.20 8.63
CA LYS A 306 36.60 9.18 8.24
C LYS A 306 36.88 9.79 6.88
N ILE A 307 38.11 10.26 6.64
CA ILE A 307 38.50 10.86 5.37
C ILE A 307 38.34 9.87 4.22
N LYS A 308 38.82 8.62 4.39
CA LYS A 308 38.68 7.59 3.35
C LYS A 308 37.22 7.21 3.09
N TRP A 309 36.41 7.04 4.14
CA TRP A 309 34.99 6.72 3.99
C TRP A 309 34.25 7.82 3.24
N SER A 310 34.45 9.09 3.62
CA SER A 310 33.84 10.22 2.94
C SER A 310 34.26 10.30 1.47
N ALA A 311 35.53 10.05 1.15
CA ALA A 311 35.99 10.02 -0.24
C ALA A 311 35.37 8.88 -1.05
N LEU A 312 35.30 7.67 -0.49
CA LEU A 312 34.67 6.52 -1.16
C LEU A 312 33.17 6.74 -1.38
N SER A 313 32.47 7.28 -0.38
CA SER A 313 31.05 7.58 -0.47
C SER A 313 30.75 8.66 -1.52
N ALA A 314 31.54 9.74 -1.56
CA ALA A 314 31.39 10.78 -2.57
C ALA A 314 31.63 10.24 -4.00
N GLN A 315 32.69 9.44 -4.18
CA GLN A 315 32.98 8.80 -5.46
C GLN A 315 31.86 7.84 -5.89
N TYR A 316 31.31 7.05 -4.95
CA TYR A 316 30.19 6.16 -5.23
C TYR A 316 28.97 6.93 -5.72
N THR A 317 28.58 8.01 -5.04
CA THR A 317 27.42 8.82 -5.43
C THR A 317 27.56 9.37 -6.84
N GLU A 318 28.72 9.95 -7.18
CA GLU A 318 28.98 10.49 -8.52
C GLU A 318 28.91 9.41 -9.61
N GLU A 319 29.59 8.27 -9.39
CA GLU A 319 29.59 7.18 -10.37
C GLU A 319 28.24 6.46 -10.47
N PHE A 320 27.48 6.39 -9.37
CA PHE A 320 26.12 5.86 -9.35
C PHE A 320 25.20 6.71 -10.23
N GLU A 321 25.24 8.04 -10.08
CA GLU A 321 24.47 8.97 -10.92
C GLU A 321 24.81 8.77 -12.40
N GLN A 322 26.09 8.70 -12.75
CA GLN A 322 26.54 8.44 -14.13
C GLN A 322 26.06 7.08 -14.66
N CYS A 323 26.11 6.03 -13.83
CA CYS A 323 25.62 4.71 -14.19
C CYS A 323 24.11 4.74 -14.44
N MET A 324 23.35 5.36 -13.54
CA MET A 324 21.89 5.50 -13.68
C MET A 324 21.53 6.29 -14.93
N GLU A 325 22.22 7.38 -15.23
CA GLU A 325 22.04 8.15 -16.47
C GLU A 325 22.32 7.31 -17.72
N SER A 326 23.34 6.44 -17.69
CA SER A 326 23.69 5.60 -18.85
C SER A 326 22.70 4.46 -19.11
N ILE A 327 22.07 3.92 -18.06
CA ILE A 327 21.17 2.77 -18.18
C ILE A 327 19.70 3.18 -18.26
N THR A 328 19.36 4.41 -17.89
CA THR A 328 17.97 4.89 -17.91
C THR A 328 17.57 5.29 -19.34
N PRO A 329 16.55 4.67 -19.94
CA PRO A 329 16.11 5.00 -21.28
C PRO A 329 15.50 6.42 -21.34
N HIS A 330 15.90 7.21 -22.33
CA HIS A 330 15.45 8.60 -22.49
C HIS A 330 14.00 8.74 -23.02
N THR A 331 13.43 7.67 -23.58
CA THR A 331 12.07 7.65 -24.15
C THR A 331 11.45 6.27 -23.95
N GLY A 332 10.80 6.03 -22.80
CA GLY A 332 10.06 4.80 -22.56
C GLY A 332 8.61 4.92 -23.04
N ARG A 333 8.26 4.35 -24.20
CA ARG A 333 6.85 4.09 -24.57
C ARG A 333 6.49 2.60 -24.48
N GLU A 334 7.47 1.72 -24.65
CA GLU A 334 7.28 0.26 -24.63
C GLU A 334 8.31 -0.41 -23.72
N PHE A 335 7.90 -1.48 -23.04
CA PHE A 335 8.76 -2.27 -22.17
C PHE A 335 9.76 -3.09 -23.00
N ASN A 336 11.05 -2.87 -22.78
CA ASN A 336 12.14 -3.62 -23.42
C ASN A 336 12.83 -4.53 -22.38
N TYR A 337 12.51 -5.83 -22.41
CA TYR A 337 13.09 -6.80 -21.48
C TYR A 337 14.60 -6.98 -21.68
N GLU A 338 15.07 -7.11 -22.92
CA GLU A 338 16.50 -7.29 -23.21
C GLU A 338 17.31 -6.07 -22.75
N GLY A 339 16.83 -4.87 -23.05
CA GLY A 339 17.46 -3.62 -22.60
C GLY A 339 17.49 -3.49 -21.07
N LEU A 340 16.44 -3.94 -20.37
CA LEU A 340 16.44 -3.99 -18.90
C LEU A 340 17.50 -4.97 -18.37
N CYS A 341 17.64 -6.16 -18.97
CA CYS A 341 18.68 -7.11 -18.59
C CYS A 341 20.08 -6.53 -18.78
N GLU A 342 20.36 -5.92 -19.94
CA GLU A 342 21.65 -5.27 -20.21
C GLU A 342 21.93 -4.12 -19.23
N ALA A 343 20.93 -3.30 -18.91
CA ALA A 343 21.02 -2.24 -17.91
C ALA A 343 21.38 -2.79 -16.52
N LEU A 344 20.74 -3.88 -16.08
CA LEU A 344 21.00 -4.51 -14.80
C LEU A 344 22.38 -5.18 -14.74
N GLU A 345 22.89 -5.72 -15.84
CA GLU A 345 24.26 -6.24 -15.93
C GLU A 345 25.30 -5.12 -15.76
N GLN A 346 25.10 -3.99 -16.44
CA GLN A 346 25.97 -2.81 -16.31
C GLN A 346 25.96 -2.27 -14.88
N PHE A 347 24.78 -2.16 -14.27
CA PHE A 347 24.63 -1.76 -12.87
C PHE A 347 25.34 -2.74 -11.92
N SER A 348 25.19 -4.05 -12.15
CA SER A 348 25.88 -5.09 -11.37
C SER A 348 27.40 -4.96 -11.43
N ASP A 349 27.96 -4.64 -12.60
CA ASP A 349 29.40 -4.46 -12.78
C ASP A 349 29.93 -3.18 -12.14
N PHE A 350 29.13 -2.10 -12.15
CA PHE A 350 29.41 -0.90 -11.35
C PHE A 350 29.49 -1.24 -9.86
N GLU A 351 28.48 -1.92 -9.32
CA GLU A 351 28.42 -2.29 -7.90
C GLU A 351 29.60 -3.17 -7.46
N LYS A 352 29.98 -4.17 -8.28
CA LYS A 352 31.16 -5.00 -8.01
C LYS A 352 32.44 -4.17 -7.90
N LYS A 353 32.62 -3.16 -8.78
CA LYS A 353 33.79 -2.27 -8.74
C LYS A 353 33.77 -1.37 -7.51
N ALA A 354 32.62 -0.81 -7.15
CA ALA A 354 32.45 0.00 -5.96
C ALA A 354 32.79 -0.79 -4.68
N ASN A 355 32.22 -1.99 -4.54
CA ASN A 355 32.48 -2.87 -3.41
C ASN A 355 33.96 -3.28 -3.34
N LEU A 356 34.60 -3.57 -4.48
CA LEU A 356 36.02 -3.89 -4.53
C LEU A 356 36.90 -2.73 -4.02
N ARG A 357 36.56 -1.48 -4.34
CA ARG A 357 37.28 -0.30 -3.80
C ARG A 357 37.19 -0.21 -2.29
N VAL A 358 36.01 -0.47 -1.72
CA VAL A 358 35.83 -0.50 -0.25
C VAL A 358 36.70 -1.59 0.38
N VAL A 359 36.70 -2.80 -0.18
CA VAL A 359 37.54 -3.92 0.28
C VAL A 359 39.03 -3.56 0.23
N GLN A 360 39.50 -3.03 -0.91
CA GLN A 360 40.90 -2.65 -1.11
C GLN A 360 41.34 -1.50 -0.19
N SER A 361 40.44 -0.56 0.11
CA SER A 361 40.74 0.57 1.00
C SER A 361 41.10 0.13 2.43
N GLY A 362 40.57 -1.03 2.86
CA GLY A 362 40.68 -1.54 4.21
C GLY A 362 39.89 -0.74 5.25
N VAL A 363 38.97 0.14 4.86
CA VAL A 363 38.23 1.04 5.77
C VAL A 363 37.40 0.27 6.81
N LEU A 364 36.93 -0.92 6.46
CA LEU A 364 36.17 -1.79 7.36
C LEU A 364 37.04 -2.80 8.15
N LYS A 365 38.38 -2.72 8.04
CA LYS A 365 39.27 -3.65 8.76
C LYS A 365 39.16 -3.45 10.28
N GLY A 366 38.95 -4.57 10.97
CA GLY A 366 38.88 -4.67 12.43
C GLY A 366 37.51 -4.42 13.05
N LEU A 367 36.46 -4.41 12.23
CA LEU A 367 35.09 -4.64 12.72
C LEU A 367 35.06 -5.92 13.58
N ASN A 368 34.44 -5.82 14.74
CA ASN A 368 34.23 -6.96 15.63
C ASN A 368 32.74 -7.33 15.71
N GLN A 369 32.48 -8.60 15.96
CA GLN A 369 31.13 -9.15 15.88
C GLN A 369 30.21 -8.59 16.97
N GLU A 370 30.73 -8.33 18.18
CA GLU A 370 29.98 -7.71 19.27
C GLU A 370 29.53 -6.27 18.93
N GLY A 371 30.37 -5.51 18.23
CA GLY A 371 30.05 -4.17 17.75
C GLY A 371 28.91 -4.19 16.74
N ILE A 372 28.98 -5.09 15.76
CA ILE A 372 27.93 -5.30 14.75
C ILE A 372 26.60 -5.71 15.41
N LYS A 373 26.64 -6.67 16.35
CA LYS A 373 25.44 -7.12 17.06
C LYS A 373 24.78 -6.00 17.85
N ARG A 374 25.56 -5.21 18.60
CA ARG A 374 25.04 -4.07 19.36
C ARG A 374 24.45 -3.00 18.46
N ALA A 375 25.09 -2.69 17.32
CA ALA A 375 24.58 -1.73 16.36
C ALA A 375 23.25 -2.20 15.76
N GLY A 376 23.16 -3.49 15.37
CA GLY A 376 21.92 -4.06 14.85
C GLY A 376 20.79 -4.01 15.88
N GLN A 377 21.04 -4.39 17.13
CA GLN A 377 20.01 -4.36 18.19
C GLN A 377 19.48 -2.95 18.51
N SER A 378 20.31 -1.93 18.32
CA SER A 378 19.97 -0.52 18.51
C SER A 378 19.40 0.15 17.26
N LEU A 379 19.25 -0.60 16.16
CA LEU A 379 18.85 -0.04 14.88
C LEU A 379 17.36 0.34 14.91
N ILE A 380 17.08 1.56 14.47
CA ILE A 380 15.71 2.07 14.33
C ILE A 380 15.18 1.55 12.99
N LEU A 381 14.19 0.67 13.08
CA LEU A 381 13.46 0.16 11.93
C LEU A 381 12.31 1.11 11.59
N GLN A 382 11.93 1.15 10.31
CA GLN A 382 10.73 1.84 9.85
C GLN A 382 9.49 1.33 10.59
N ASP A 383 8.51 2.21 10.79
CA ASP A 383 7.27 1.88 11.49
C ASP A 383 6.56 0.69 10.81
N GLY A 384 6.03 -0.23 11.62
CA GLY A 384 5.36 -1.45 11.14
C GLY A 384 6.28 -2.56 10.63
N CYS A 385 7.55 -2.30 10.30
CA CYS A 385 8.48 -3.29 9.75
C CYS A 385 8.65 -4.51 10.68
N ARG A 386 8.96 -4.27 11.96
CA ARG A 386 9.12 -5.36 12.94
C ARG A 386 7.82 -6.16 13.12
N GLU A 387 6.68 -5.47 13.16
CA GLU A 387 5.37 -6.10 13.34
C GLU A 387 5.02 -6.98 12.14
N PHE A 388 5.29 -6.52 10.92
CA PHE A 388 5.09 -7.26 9.68
C PHE A 388 5.83 -8.60 9.70
N PHE A 389 7.16 -8.58 9.89
CA PHE A 389 7.94 -9.82 9.96
C PHE A 389 7.52 -10.68 11.16
N THR A 390 7.18 -10.09 12.30
CA THR A 390 6.71 -10.87 13.46
C THR A 390 5.39 -11.59 13.19
N LYS A 391 4.41 -10.94 12.55
CA LYS A 391 3.13 -11.55 12.18
C LYS A 391 3.33 -12.69 11.20
N LEU A 392 4.17 -12.45 10.20
CA LEU A 392 4.53 -13.42 9.19
C LEU A 392 5.16 -14.69 9.79
N LEU A 393 6.13 -14.51 10.70
CA LEU A 393 6.82 -15.61 11.36
C LEU A 393 5.94 -16.42 12.32
N LYS A 394 4.87 -15.81 12.84
CA LYS A 394 3.91 -16.48 13.72
C LYS A 394 2.82 -17.24 12.97
N ASN A 395 2.71 -17.05 11.65
CA ASN A 395 1.65 -17.68 10.88
C ASN A 395 2.04 -19.13 10.51
N GLU A 396 1.55 -20.09 11.28
CA GLU A 396 1.80 -21.53 11.05
C GLU A 396 1.12 -22.06 9.76
N ASN A 397 0.13 -21.34 9.22
CA ASN A 397 -0.59 -21.75 8.01
C ASN A 397 0.18 -21.46 6.72
N ILE A 398 1.23 -20.63 6.77
CA ILE A 398 1.99 -20.20 5.59
C ILE A 398 3.42 -20.72 5.68
N LYS A 399 3.78 -21.61 4.77
CA LYS A 399 5.19 -21.94 4.56
C LYS A 399 5.85 -20.74 3.90
N THR A 400 6.56 -19.94 4.69
CA THR A 400 7.17 -18.69 4.22
C THR A 400 8.67 -18.83 4.13
N ASP A 401 9.22 -18.50 2.96
CA ASP A 401 10.65 -18.31 2.76
C ASP A 401 10.92 -16.81 2.60
N VAL A 402 11.64 -16.23 3.56
CA VAL A 402 12.06 -14.84 3.50
C VAL A 402 13.46 -14.79 2.92
N HIS A 403 13.64 -13.97 1.90
CA HIS A 403 14.91 -13.64 1.29
C HIS A 403 15.14 -12.14 1.45
N VAL A 404 16.23 -11.78 2.12
CA VAL A 404 16.61 -10.37 2.26
C VAL A 404 17.65 -10.06 1.20
N LEU A 405 17.23 -9.27 0.21
CA LEU A 405 18.07 -8.73 -0.85
C LEU A 405 18.52 -7.35 -0.41
N SER A 406 19.63 -7.28 0.32
CA SER A 406 20.05 -6.01 0.92
C SER A 406 21.36 -5.54 0.32
N TYR A 407 21.48 -4.22 0.20
CA TYR A 407 22.76 -3.55 -0.02
C TYR A 407 23.73 -3.69 1.17
N CYS A 408 23.22 -4.11 2.33
CA CYS A 408 23.97 -4.35 3.54
C CYS A 408 24.99 -5.46 3.36
N TRP A 409 26.24 -5.07 3.50
CA TRP A 409 27.39 -5.97 3.48
C TRP A 409 27.47 -6.91 4.71
N CYS A 410 26.46 -6.97 5.58
CA CYS A 410 26.52 -7.70 6.84
C CYS A 410 25.21 -8.38 7.28
N GLY A 411 25.08 -9.68 6.97
CA GLY A 411 23.95 -10.49 7.47
C GLY A 411 23.86 -10.60 9.01
N ASP A 412 24.98 -10.44 9.73
CA ASP A 412 24.96 -10.38 11.21
C ASP A 412 24.24 -9.12 11.73
N LEU A 413 24.36 -7.99 11.02
CA LEU A 413 23.67 -6.74 11.37
C LEU A 413 22.15 -6.92 11.22
N ILE A 414 21.72 -7.45 10.07
CA ILE A 414 20.30 -7.70 9.74
C ILE A 414 19.68 -8.65 10.77
N ARG A 415 20.32 -9.81 11.02
CA ARG A 415 19.84 -10.77 12.02
C ARG A 415 19.74 -10.16 13.41
N SER A 416 20.70 -9.31 13.78
CA SER A 416 20.70 -8.65 15.09
C SER A 416 19.60 -7.60 15.20
N ALA A 417 19.28 -6.89 14.12
CA ALA A 417 18.17 -5.93 14.07
C ALA A 417 16.83 -6.60 14.37
N PHE A 418 16.57 -7.78 13.81
CA PHE A 418 15.32 -8.49 14.10
C PHE A 418 15.36 -9.29 15.42
N SER A 419 16.53 -9.53 16.03
CA SER A 419 16.65 -10.32 17.25
C SER A 419 16.11 -9.67 18.54
N SER A 420 16.03 -8.33 18.59
CA SER A 420 15.50 -7.60 19.76
C SER A 420 13.97 -7.67 19.80
N GLY A 421 13.42 -8.78 20.29
CA GLY A 421 11.97 -8.93 20.56
C GLY A 421 11.24 -10.05 19.79
N ILE A 422 11.95 -10.85 19.00
CA ILE A 422 11.41 -12.04 18.33
C ILE A 422 11.95 -13.29 19.05
N PRO A 423 11.11 -14.22 19.55
CA PRO A 423 11.58 -15.50 20.03
C PRO A 423 12.15 -16.30 18.85
N LEU A 424 13.47 -16.29 18.69
CA LEU A 424 14.13 -16.96 17.57
C LEU A 424 14.13 -18.48 17.81
N GLY A 425 13.17 -19.18 17.22
CA GLY A 425 13.25 -20.62 16.96
C GLY A 425 14.27 -20.93 15.85
N THR A 426 14.67 -22.20 15.73
CA THR A 426 15.70 -22.68 14.78
C THR A 426 15.43 -22.30 13.32
N GLN A 427 14.16 -22.10 12.93
CA GLN A 427 13.77 -21.66 11.58
C GLN A 427 14.27 -20.24 11.23
N ALA A 428 14.31 -19.31 12.18
CA ALA A 428 14.69 -17.92 11.91
C ALA A 428 16.19 -17.70 11.64
N ARG A 429 17.04 -18.68 12.00
CA ARG A 429 18.47 -18.62 11.65
C ARG A 429 18.73 -18.83 10.15
N ASN A 430 17.82 -19.49 9.43
CA ASN A 430 17.97 -19.77 8.01
C ASN A 430 17.29 -18.72 7.10
N MET A 431 16.57 -17.75 7.65
CA MET A 431 15.73 -16.79 6.90
C MET A 431 16.44 -15.53 6.41
N PHE A 432 17.68 -15.30 6.81
CA PHE A 432 18.45 -14.13 6.38
C PHE A 432 19.73 -14.61 5.71
N THR A 433 19.59 -15.24 4.55
CA THR A 433 20.72 -15.50 3.66
C THR A 433 21.03 -14.23 2.91
N GLY A 434 22.01 -13.46 3.40
CA GLY A 434 22.62 -12.41 2.58
C GLY A 434 23.34 -13.10 1.42
N HIS A 435 22.89 -12.86 0.20
CA HIS A 435 23.69 -13.20 -0.97
C HIS A 435 24.76 -12.12 -1.14
N GLN A 436 26.02 -12.56 -1.19
CA GLN A 436 27.16 -11.73 -1.59
C GLN A 436 27.16 -11.51 -3.10
#